data_AF-A0A527Q6V9-F1
#
_entry.id   AF-A0A527Q6V9-F1
#
_cell.length_a   1.000
_cell.length_b   1.000
_cell.length_c   1.000
_cell.angle_alpha   90.00
_cell.angle_beta   90.00
_cell.angle_gamma   90.00
#
_symmetry.space_group_name_H-M   'P 1'
#
loop_
_entity.id
_entity.type
_entity.pdbx_description
1 polymer ?
#
loop_
_entity_poly.entity_id
_entity_poly.type
_entity_poly.pdbx_seq_one_letter_code
_entity_poly.pdbx_strand_id
1 'polypeptide(L)'
;MLSARESGRGPVVAIIGGGFSGAATAFHLARRLPAGAAKIVVVEPREGLGYGLAYSTTDPSHRINVPASKMTLISGQESHFDEWLKQTGAIAGDAEAIAANGALYPQRRVFGRYVESCLQPFLFRKTILHVRSVVVSGECRGEEYRLMLADGATLPADALVIATTHPPPSLPLPLQSVAGTAGLVTNPYDLESLEAIGRDDHVLVIGTGADVGGCHRNARPQWPSRSHHSTFAPWLSVARSYGYPFRSARRLHRLAFS
;
A
#
# COMPACT_ATOMS: atom_id res chain seq x y z
N MET A 1 -31.01 17.47 -26.90
CA MET A 1 -32.22 17.43 -26.07
C MET A 1 -31.77 17.08 -24.66
N LEU A 2 -31.51 18.10 -23.84
CA LEU A 2 -31.03 17.95 -22.46
C LEU A 2 -32.21 17.44 -21.62
N SER A 3 -32.15 16.18 -21.19
CA SER A 3 -33.16 15.62 -20.27
C SER A 3 -33.05 16.33 -18.93
N ALA A 4 -34.18 16.85 -18.46
CA ALA A 4 -34.30 17.52 -17.17
C ALA A 4 -33.84 16.57 -16.06
N ARG A 5 -32.66 16.83 -15.48
CA ARG A 5 -32.22 16.19 -14.24
C ARG A 5 -33.23 16.53 -13.16
N GLU A 6 -33.65 15.55 -12.36
CA GLU A 6 -34.45 15.78 -11.17
C GLU A 6 -33.73 16.81 -10.28
N SER A 7 -34.21 18.04 -10.37
CA SER A 7 -33.61 19.25 -9.83
C SER A 7 -33.86 19.30 -8.32
N GLY A 8 -32.98 18.65 -7.55
CA GLY A 8 -33.01 18.76 -6.09
C GLY A 8 -31.91 18.03 -5.33
N ARG A 9 -31.21 17.06 -5.94
CA ARG A 9 -30.15 16.29 -5.28
C ARG A 9 -28.80 16.54 -5.94
N GLY A 10 -27.77 16.86 -5.14
CA GLY A 10 -26.39 16.96 -5.63
C GLY A 10 -25.87 15.61 -6.15
N PRO A 11 -24.92 15.61 -7.11
CA PRO A 11 -24.39 14.39 -7.73
C PRO A 11 -23.81 13.41 -6.71
N VAL A 12 -23.92 12.12 -7.02
CA VAL A 12 -23.31 11.02 -6.29
C VAL A 12 -21.95 10.69 -6.91
N VAL A 13 -20.88 10.87 -6.13
CA VAL A 13 -19.53 10.44 -6.49
C VAL A 13 -19.23 9.14 -5.77
N ALA A 14 -19.17 8.04 -6.52
CA ALA A 14 -18.75 6.75 -5.98
C ALA A 14 -17.24 6.56 -6.15
N ILE A 15 -16.57 6.11 -5.10
CA ILE A 15 -15.14 5.83 -5.06
C ILE A 15 -14.97 4.36 -4.69
N ILE A 16 -14.41 3.57 -5.61
CA ILE A 16 -14.12 2.15 -5.39
C ILE A 16 -12.71 2.01 -4.81
N GLY A 17 -12.60 1.50 -3.59
CA GLY A 17 -11.35 1.37 -2.86
C GLY A 17 -11.14 2.55 -1.91
N GLY A 18 -10.95 2.22 -0.63
CA GLY A 18 -10.74 3.16 0.48
C GLY A 18 -9.31 3.15 0.99
N GLY A 19 -8.35 2.68 0.19
CA GLY A 19 -6.92 2.91 0.45
C GLY A 19 -6.54 4.39 0.35
N PHE A 20 -5.25 4.70 0.46
CA PHE A 20 -4.77 6.08 0.48
C PHE A 20 -5.33 6.96 -0.66
N SER A 21 -5.26 6.50 -1.90
CA SER A 21 -5.76 7.27 -3.05
C SER A 21 -7.25 7.58 -2.95
N GLY A 22 -8.08 6.57 -2.67
CA GLY A 22 -9.53 6.77 -2.54
C GLY A 22 -9.91 7.63 -1.34
N ALA A 23 -9.25 7.43 -0.20
CA ALA A 23 -9.44 8.25 0.99
C ALA A 23 -9.01 9.71 0.77
N ALA A 24 -7.88 9.95 0.08
CA ALA A 24 -7.42 11.28 -0.28
C ALA A 24 -8.39 11.98 -1.24
N THR A 25 -8.91 11.27 -2.25
CA THR A 25 -9.94 11.80 -3.14
C THR A 25 -11.19 12.18 -2.36
N ALA A 26 -11.69 11.29 -1.49
CA ALA A 26 -12.87 11.56 -0.67
C ALA A 26 -12.66 12.76 0.26
N PHE A 27 -11.51 12.83 0.93
CA PHE A 27 -11.12 13.94 1.79
C PHE A 27 -11.09 15.28 1.04
N HIS A 28 -10.43 15.32 -0.13
CA HIS A 28 -10.33 16.56 -0.90
C HIS A 28 -11.66 17.01 -1.49
N LEU A 29 -12.52 16.08 -1.93
CA LEU A 29 -13.88 16.40 -2.36
C LEU A 29 -14.69 16.98 -1.20
N ALA A 30 -14.70 16.31 -0.04
CA ALA A 30 -15.45 16.72 1.14
C ALA A 30 -14.98 18.08 1.70
N ARG A 31 -13.68 18.38 1.58
CA ARG A 31 -13.09 19.64 2.03
C ARG A 31 -13.33 20.81 1.07
N ARG A 32 -13.37 20.57 -0.25
CA ARG A 32 -13.44 21.64 -1.26
C ARG A 32 -14.87 21.95 -1.71
N LEU A 33 -15.77 20.97 -1.64
CA LEU A 33 -17.16 21.17 -2.05
C LEU A 33 -17.98 21.78 -0.91
N PRO A 34 -18.94 22.68 -1.21
CA PRO A 34 -19.92 23.12 -0.24
C PRO A 34 -20.71 21.94 0.34
N ALA A 35 -21.17 22.08 1.59
CA ALA A 35 -22.00 21.06 2.22
C ALA A 35 -23.24 20.76 1.37
N GLY A 36 -23.49 19.47 1.08
CA GLY A 36 -24.61 19.03 0.26
C GLY A 36 -24.42 19.17 -1.26
N ALA A 37 -23.31 19.76 -1.73
CA ALA A 37 -23.05 19.91 -3.16
C ALA A 37 -22.84 18.58 -3.88
N ALA A 38 -22.39 17.53 -3.17
CA ALA A 38 -22.30 16.18 -3.68
C ALA A 38 -22.47 15.15 -2.55
N LYS A 39 -22.95 13.96 -2.88
CA LYS A 39 -22.94 12.79 -1.99
C LYS A 39 -21.71 11.94 -2.32
N ILE A 40 -20.75 11.87 -1.40
CA ILE A 40 -19.51 11.11 -1.59
C ILE A 40 -19.69 9.73 -0.96
N VAL A 41 -19.54 8.67 -1.74
CA VAL A 41 -19.65 7.28 -1.29
C VAL A 41 -18.34 6.55 -1.55
N VAL A 42 -17.71 6.04 -0.50
CA VAL A 42 -16.50 5.22 -0.60
C VAL A 42 -16.87 3.77 -0.32
N VAL A 43 -16.66 2.89 -1.29
CA VAL A 43 -16.89 1.45 -1.15
C VAL A 43 -15.54 0.79 -0.84
N GLU A 44 -15.38 0.33 0.39
CA GLU A 44 -14.16 -0.29 0.90
C GLU A 44 -14.51 -1.36 1.92
N PRO A 45 -14.13 -2.63 1.73
CA PRO A 45 -14.52 -3.71 2.62
C PRO A 45 -13.91 -3.62 4.03
N ARG A 46 -12.72 -3.01 4.16
CA ARG A 46 -12.05 -2.86 5.45
C ARG A 46 -12.83 -1.92 6.39
N GLU A 47 -12.55 -2.04 7.68
CA GLU A 47 -13.20 -1.26 8.72
C GLU A 47 -12.89 0.24 8.62
N GLY A 48 -11.65 0.58 8.28
CA GLY A 48 -11.17 1.96 8.20
C GLY A 48 -10.83 2.39 6.78
N LEU A 49 -10.95 3.69 6.53
CA LEU A 49 -10.49 4.33 5.30
C LEU A 49 -9.06 4.88 5.48
N GLY A 50 -8.31 4.94 4.39
CA GLY A 50 -6.95 5.49 4.36
C GLY A 50 -5.84 4.45 4.46
N TYR A 51 -6.16 3.22 4.88
CA TYR A 51 -5.16 2.18 5.08
C TYR A 51 -4.76 1.50 3.77
N GLY A 52 -5.74 0.92 3.06
CA GLY A 52 -5.49 0.09 1.87
C GLY A 52 -4.48 -1.04 2.16
N LEU A 53 -3.94 -1.67 1.11
CA LEU A 53 -2.94 -2.73 1.30
C LEU A 53 -1.67 -2.21 1.99
N ALA A 54 -1.18 -1.03 1.58
CA ALA A 54 0.11 -0.51 2.02
C ALA A 54 0.17 -0.18 3.52
N TYR A 55 -0.93 0.29 4.11
CA TYR A 55 -0.94 0.75 5.51
C TYR A 55 -1.80 -0.11 6.44
N SER A 56 -2.43 -1.18 5.94
CA SER A 56 -3.18 -2.15 6.78
C SER A 56 -2.31 -3.18 7.51
N THR A 57 -1.02 -3.26 7.21
CA THR A 57 -0.10 -4.19 7.88
C THR A 57 -0.07 -3.99 9.40
N THR A 58 -0.11 -5.09 10.15
CA THR A 58 0.05 -5.11 11.61
C THR A 58 1.51 -5.29 12.05
N ASP A 59 2.37 -5.63 11.11
CA ASP A 59 3.79 -5.85 11.36
C ASP A 59 4.53 -4.56 11.78
N PRO A 60 5.19 -4.54 12.95
CA PRO A 60 5.89 -3.35 13.44
C PRO A 60 7.17 -3.00 12.67
N SER A 61 7.76 -3.94 11.92
CA SER A 61 8.93 -3.67 11.07
C SER A 61 8.56 -2.90 9.79
N HIS A 62 7.30 -2.98 9.37
CA HIS A 62 6.81 -2.28 8.20
C HIS A 62 6.66 -0.80 8.50
N ARG A 63 7.71 -0.04 8.18
CA ARG A 63 7.80 1.41 8.37
C ARG A 63 7.63 2.16 7.05
N ILE A 64 7.25 3.44 7.15
CA ILE A 64 7.29 4.33 6.00
C ILE A 64 8.74 4.48 5.51
N ASN A 65 8.91 4.66 4.20
CA ASN A 65 10.22 4.73 3.54
C ASN A 65 10.70 6.16 3.28
N VAL A 66 9.89 7.15 3.62
CA VAL A 66 10.22 8.57 3.58
C VAL A 66 10.02 9.16 4.97
N PRO A 67 10.78 10.21 5.37
CA PRO A 67 10.57 10.88 6.64
C PRO A 67 9.12 11.37 6.79
N ALA A 68 8.58 11.31 8.01
CA ALA A 68 7.23 11.78 8.31
C ALA A 68 7.01 13.26 7.91
N SER A 69 8.06 14.09 8.01
CA SER A 69 8.05 15.50 7.59
C SER A 69 7.86 15.73 6.09
N LYS A 70 7.91 14.66 5.27
CA LYS A 70 7.68 14.71 3.81
C LYS A 70 6.38 14.03 3.39
N MET A 71 5.58 13.54 4.33
CA MET A 71 4.30 12.90 4.04
C MET A 71 3.15 13.77 4.52
N THR A 72 2.13 13.93 3.69
CA THR A 72 0.93 14.66 4.06
C THR A 72 -0.26 14.17 3.25
N LEU A 73 -1.45 14.24 3.84
CA LEU A 73 -2.71 14.14 3.11
C LEU A 73 -3.14 15.51 2.54
N ILE A 74 -2.62 16.60 3.11
CA ILE A 74 -3.07 17.96 2.82
C ILE A 74 -2.04 18.66 1.93
N SER A 75 -2.38 18.78 0.64
CA SER A 75 -1.60 19.58 -0.31
C SER A 75 -1.33 20.98 0.24
N GLY A 76 -0.05 21.38 0.28
CA GLY A 76 0.39 22.66 0.83
C GLY A 76 0.65 22.68 2.34
N GLN A 77 0.49 21.55 3.05
CA GLN A 77 0.85 21.40 4.46
C GLN A 77 1.75 20.18 4.65
N GLU A 78 3.00 20.29 4.21
CA GLU A 78 3.96 19.17 4.16
C GLU A 78 4.30 18.62 5.55
N SER A 79 4.30 19.45 6.59
CA SER A 79 4.57 19.07 7.98
C SER A 79 3.37 18.46 8.71
N HIS A 80 2.19 18.38 8.10
CA HIS A 80 0.96 18.07 8.83
C HIS A 80 0.98 16.67 9.48
N PHE A 81 1.58 15.66 8.84
CA PHE A 81 1.71 14.34 9.48
C PHE A 81 2.69 14.38 10.65
N ASP A 82 3.83 15.05 10.51
CA ASP A 82 4.82 15.23 11.58
C ASP A 82 4.24 15.97 12.80
N GLU A 83 3.47 17.02 12.55
CA GLU A 83 2.73 17.75 13.59
C GLU A 83 1.68 16.87 14.27
N TRP A 84 0.93 16.09 13.49
CA TRP A 84 -0.05 15.14 14.02
C TRP A 84 0.60 14.08 14.92
N LEU A 85 1.77 13.56 14.55
CA LEU A 85 2.53 12.62 15.38
C LEU A 85 2.88 13.23 16.75
N LYS A 86 3.33 14.48 16.77
CA LYS A 86 3.67 15.21 18.00
C LYS A 86 2.45 15.48 18.87
N GLN A 87 1.34 15.91 18.26
CA GLN A 87 0.10 16.24 18.96
C GLN A 87 -0.57 15.02 19.59
N THR A 88 -0.53 13.88 18.90
CA THR A 88 -1.24 12.66 19.34
C THR A 88 -0.37 11.72 20.16
N GLY A 89 0.95 11.90 20.15
CA GLY A 89 1.88 10.93 20.73
C GLY A 89 1.82 9.57 20.04
N ALA A 90 1.45 9.50 18.76
CA ALA A 90 1.18 8.24 18.06
C ALA A 90 2.39 7.29 17.92
N ILE A 91 3.60 7.77 18.23
CA ILE A 91 4.84 6.98 18.29
C ILE A 91 5.36 6.79 19.72
N ALA A 92 4.59 7.14 20.74
CA ALA A 92 4.97 6.92 22.12
C ALA A 92 5.24 5.41 22.36
N GLY A 93 6.43 5.10 22.86
CA GLY A 93 6.88 3.70 23.04
C GLY A 93 7.49 3.04 21.80
N ASP A 94 7.54 3.71 20.64
CA ASP A 94 8.21 3.21 19.44
C ASP A 94 9.56 3.92 19.22
N ALA A 95 10.58 3.52 20.00
CA ALA A 95 11.93 4.10 19.90
C ALA A 95 12.56 3.90 18.51
N GLU A 96 12.20 2.82 17.83
CA GLU A 96 12.66 2.50 16.48
C GLU A 96 12.06 3.42 15.40
N ALA A 97 11.01 4.20 15.71
CA ALA A 97 10.51 5.22 14.80
C ALA A 97 11.47 6.40 14.64
N ILE A 98 12.49 6.54 15.50
CA ILE A 98 13.39 7.70 15.51
C ILE A 98 14.75 7.26 14.94
N ALA A 99 15.11 7.79 13.77
CA ALA A 99 16.43 7.57 13.21
C ALA A 99 17.52 8.35 13.98
N ALA A 100 18.79 7.98 13.81
CA ALA A 100 19.92 8.61 14.50
C ALA A 100 20.04 10.12 14.24
N ASN A 101 19.52 10.61 13.11
CA ASN A 101 19.47 12.04 12.77
C ASN A 101 18.18 12.75 13.25
N GLY A 102 17.36 12.09 14.07
CA GLY A 102 16.10 12.61 14.59
C GLY A 102 14.91 12.52 13.62
N ALA A 103 15.10 12.06 12.39
CA ALA A 103 14.00 11.91 11.44
C ALA A 103 13.05 10.76 11.85
N LEU A 104 11.74 10.97 11.67
CA LEU A 104 10.72 10.01 12.06
C LEU A 104 10.33 9.07 10.91
N TYR A 105 10.38 7.77 11.17
CA TYR A 105 9.96 6.66 10.31
C TYR A 105 9.00 5.73 11.08
N PRO A 106 7.80 6.21 11.44
CA PRO A 106 6.81 5.38 12.11
C PRO A 106 6.38 4.18 11.26
N GLN A 107 5.74 3.22 11.92
CA GLN A 107 5.09 2.09 11.26
C GLN A 107 4.08 2.58 10.20
N ARG A 108 3.96 1.86 9.07
CA ARG A 108 3.03 2.17 7.97
C ARG A 108 1.59 2.35 8.48
N ARG A 109 1.16 1.54 9.45
CA ARG A 109 -0.16 1.65 10.09
C ARG A 109 -0.40 2.97 10.81
N VAL A 110 0.65 3.62 11.34
CA VAL A 110 0.53 4.96 11.96
C VAL A 110 0.14 5.99 10.90
N PHE A 111 0.69 5.91 9.69
CA PHE A 111 0.29 6.77 8.59
C PHE A 111 -1.16 6.51 8.15
N GLY A 112 -1.59 5.25 8.11
CA GLY A 112 -3.00 4.90 7.88
C GLY A 112 -3.95 5.52 8.92
N ARG A 113 -3.59 5.45 10.21
CA ARG A 113 -4.33 6.11 11.31
C ARG A 113 -4.42 7.62 11.15
N TYR A 114 -3.32 8.24 10.73
CA TYR A 114 -3.30 9.67 10.41
C TYR A 114 -4.33 10.01 9.32
N VAL A 115 -4.31 9.30 8.20
CA VAL A 115 -5.25 9.53 7.08
C VAL A 115 -6.68 9.33 7.55
N GLU A 116 -6.97 8.23 8.26
CA GLU A 116 -8.30 7.97 8.83
C GLU A 116 -8.76 9.12 9.73
N SER A 117 -7.89 9.61 10.63
CA SER A 117 -8.22 10.71 11.55
C SER A 117 -8.61 12.00 10.82
N CYS A 118 -8.02 12.26 9.64
CA CYS A 118 -8.41 13.38 8.80
C CYS A 118 -9.79 13.19 8.15
N LEU A 119 -10.22 11.95 7.90
CA LEU A 119 -11.56 11.65 7.38
C LEU A 119 -12.65 11.63 8.46
N GLN A 120 -12.31 11.35 9.72
CA GLN A 120 -13.26 11.20 10.83
C GLN A 120 -14.31 12.33 10.92
N PRO A 121 -13.96 13.62 10.82
CA PRO A 121 -14.95 14.70 10.88
C PRO A 121 -16.00 14.62 9.75
N PHE A 122 -15.60 14.18 8.56
CA PHE A 122 -16.48 14.05 7.39
C PHE A 122 -17.33 12.78 7.43
N LEU A 123 -16.82 11.70 8.03
CA LEU A 123 -17.57 10.48 8.30
C LEU A 123 -18.63 10.73 9.37
N PHE A 124 -18.26 11.39 10.47
CA PHE A 124 -19.17 11.74 11.56
C PHE A 124 -20.35 12.60 11.06
N ARG A 125 -20.07 13.59 10.20
CA ARG A 125 -21.08 14.47 9.59
C ARG A 125 -21.82 13.82 8.41
N LYS A 126 -21.47 12.59 8.04
CA LYS A 126 -22.02 11.86 6.88
C LYS A 126 -21.83 12.59 5.54
N THR A 127 -20.83 13.48 5.45
CA THR A 127 -20.39 14.07 4.18
C THR A 127 -19.75 13.01 3.29
N ILE A 128 -19.00 12.09 3.90
CA ILE A 128 -18.51 10.86 3.28
C ILE A 128 -19.30 9.69 3.85
N LEU A 129 -19.84 8.84 2.98
CA LEU A 129 -20.45 7.58 3.38
C LEU A 129 -19.51 6.42 3.07
N HIS A 130 -19.10 5.70 4.10
CA HIS A 130 -18.33 4.48 3.95
C HIS A 130 -19.27 3.27 3.85
N VAL A 131 -19.24 2.61 2.70
CA VAL A 131 -19.95 1.35 2.44
C VAL A 131 -18.94 0.22 2.59
N ARG A 132 -19.11 -0.61 3.62
CA ARG A 132 -18.26 -1.77 3.90
C ARG A 132 -18.63 -2.95 3.02
N SER A 133 -18.31 -2.86 1.74
CA SER A 133 -18.60 -3.88 0.74
C SER A 133 -17.52 -3.91 -0.35
N VAL A 134 -17.64 -4.87 -1.26
CA VAL A 134 -16.81 -4.99 -2.46
C VAL A 134 -17.68 -4.68 -3.67
N VAL A 135 -17.18 -3.87 -4.60
CA VAL A 135 -17.80 -3.72 -5.92
C VAL A 135 -17.34 -4.87 -6.80
N VAL A 136 -18.29 -5.63 -7.34
CA VAL A 136 -18.01 -6.80 -8.19
C VAL A 136 -18.19 -6.51 -9.68
N SER A 137 -18.99 -5.51 -10.04
CA SER A 137 -19.09 -5.02 -11.42
C SER A 137 -19.58 -3.56 -11.46
N GLY A 138 -19.39 -2.92 -12.61
CA GLY A 138 -19.90 -1.59 -12.88
C GLY A 138 -20.31 -1.46 -14.34
N GLU A 139 -21.48 -0.88 -14.58
CA GLU A 139 -22.00 -0.59 -15.91
C GLU A 139 -22.18 0.92 -16.10
N CYS A 140 -21.83 1.42 -17.29
CA CYS A 140 -22.19 2.77 -17.72
C CYS A 140 -23.53 2.71 -18.46
N ARG A 141 -24.50 3.52 -18.04
CA ARG A 141 -25.83 3.64 -18.64
C ARG A 141 -26.11 5.10 -18.96
N GLY A 142 -25.76 5.52 -20.18
CA GLY A 142 -25.85 6.92 -20.59
C GLY A 142 -24.81 7.78 -19.88
N GLU A 143 -25.26 8.74 -19.05
CA GLU A 143 -24.39 9.60 -18.24
C GLU A 143 -24.19 9.09 -16.80
N GLU A 144 -24.81 7.96 -16.44
CA GLU A 144 -24.77 7.42 -15.08
C GLU A 144 -24.02 6.08 -15.01
N TYR A 145 -23.51 5.77 -13.83
CA TYR A 145 -22.90 4.49 -13.49
C TYR A 145 -23.80 3.71 -12.54
N ARG A 146 -23.86 2.39 -12.72
CA ARG A 146 -24.47 1.46 -11.78
C ARG A 146 -23.45 0.43 -11.34
N LEU A 147 -23.11 0.46 -10.05
CA LEU A 147 -22.19 -0.50 -9.45
C LEU A 147 -22.98 -1.64 -8.81
N MET A 148 -22.53 -2.87 -8.97
CA MET A 148 -23.03 -4.04 -8.25
C MET A 148 -22.10 -4.35 -7.09
N LEU A 149 -22.67 -4.48 -5.90
CA LEU A 149 -21.97 -4.85 -4.68
C LEU A 149 -22.00 -6.37 -4.49
N ALA A 150 -21.08 -6.90 -3.68
CA ALA A 150 -20.94 -8.34 -3.46
C ALA A 150 -22.16 -9.00 -2.80
N ASP A 151 -23.00 -8.23 -2.10
CA ASP A 151 -24.29 -8.67 -1.53
C ASP A 151 -25.45 -8.61 -2.54
N GLY A 152 -25.18 -8.25 -3.79
CA GLY A 152 -26.19 -8.09 -4.84
C GLY A 152 -26.87 -6.73 -4.84
N ALA A 153 -26.60 -5.84 -3.88
CA ALA A 153 -27.13 -4.49 -3.89
C ALA A 153 -26.53 -3.66 -5.04
N THR A 154 -27.29 -2.69 -5.53
CA THR A 154 -26.83 -1.77 -6.58
C THR A 154 -26.62 -0.36 -6.04
N LEU A 155 -25.52 0.28 -6.43
CA LEU A 155 -25.20 1.65 -6.09
C LEU A 155 -25.17 2.52 -7.36
N PRO A 156 -26.14 3.44 -7.57
CA PRO A 156 -26.08 4.41 -8.65
C PRO A 156 -25.06 5.52 -8.33
N ALA A 157 -24.38 6.01 -9.36
CA ALA A 157 -23.43 7.12 -9.26
C ALA A 157 -23.42 7.99 -10.53
N ASP A 158 -23.28 9.29 -10.36
CA ASP A 158 -23.10 10.25 -11.47
C ASP A 158 -21.63 10.36 -11.89
N ALA A 159 -20.72 10.08 -10.95
CA ALA A 159 -19.29 10.03 -11.21
C ALA A 159 -18.66 8.85 -10.48
N LEU A 160 -17.68 8.23 -11.14
CA LEU A 160 -16.98 7.05 -10.63
C LEU A 160 -15.47 7.30 -10.54
N VAL A 161 -14.89 6.98 -9.40
CA VAL A 161 -13.43 6.95 -9.18
C VAL A 161 -13.03 5.52 -8.85
N ILE A 162 -12.05 4.99 -9.58
CA ILE A 162 -11.48 3.66 -9.33
C ILE A 162 -10.12 3.84 -8.65
N ALA A 163 -10.02 3.41 -7.39
CA ALA A 163 -8.86 3.56 -6.51
C ALA A 163 -8.49 2.24 -5.82
N THR A 164 -8.61 1.11 -6.53
CA THR A 164 -8.46 -0.26 -6.00
C THR A 164 -7.02 -0.72 -5.79
N THR A 165 -6.02 0.16 -5.95
CA THR A 165 -4.58 -0.17 -5.92
C THR A 165 -4.20 -1.27 -6.94
N HIS A 166 -2.93 -1.60 -7.05
CA HIS A 166 -2.47 -2.73 -7.85
C HIS A 166 -2.98 -4.06 -7.23
N PRO A 167 -3.23 -5.09 -8.06
CA PRO A 167 -3.54 -6.43 -7.56
C PRO A 167 -2.41 -6.95 -6.65
N PRO A 168 -2.67 -7.98 -5.82
CA PRO A 168 -1.63 -8.67 -5.06
C PRO A 168 -0.43 -9.00 -5.96
N PRO A 169 0.81 -8.92 -5.44
CA PRO A 169 2.00 -9.21 -6.23
C PRO A 169 1.85 -10.57 -6.90
N SER A 170 2.03 -10.58 -8.21
CA SER A 170 2.03 -11.79 -9.02
C SER A 170 3.47 -12.18 -9.33
N LEU A 171 3.69 -13.47 -9.51
CA LEU A 171 5.00 -14.00 -9.87
C LEU A 171 5.39 -13.45 -11.26
N PRO A 172 6.53 -12.74 -11.39
CA PRO A 172 6.99 -12.23 -12.68
C PRO A 172 7.09 -13.34 -13.72
N LEU A 173 6.80 -13.03 -14.99
CA LEU A 173 6.88 -13.98 -16.12
C LEU A 173 8.14 -14.88 -16.10
N PRO A 174 9.36 -14.36 -15.86
CA PRO A 174 10.58 -15.19 -15.81
C PRO A 174 10.60 -16.24 -14.68
N LEU A 175 9.79 -16.06 -13.65
CA LEU A 175 9.70 -16.95 -12.50
C LEU A 175 8.48 -17.87 -12.56
N GLN A 176 7.64 -17.80 -13.61
CA GLN A 176 6.47 -18.68 -13.72
C GLN A 176 6.82 -20.17 -13.77
N SER A 177 8.03 -20.54 -14.21
CA SER A 177 8.50 -21.92 -14.22
C SER A 177 8.62 -22.55 -12.83
N VAL A 178 8.68 -21.74 -11.76
CA VAL A 178 8.69 -22.21 -10.38
C VAL A 178 7.33 -21.99 -9.68
N ALA A 179 6.29 -21.60 -10.41
CA ALA A 179 4.96 -21.45 -9.83
C ALA A 179 4.49 -22.79 -9.23
N GLY A 180 4.01 -22.75 -7.99
CA GLY A 180 3.48 -23.93 -7.28
C GLY A 180 4.53 -24.84 -6.62
N THR A 181 5.83 -24.50 -6.67
CA THR A 181 6.84 -25.24 -5.89
C THR A 181 6.62 -25.03 -4.39
N ALA A 182 6.76 -26.10 -3.60
CA ALA A 182 6.70 -26.00 -2.14
C ALA A 182 7.74 -24.99 -1.61
N GLY A 183 7.31 -24.11 -0.70
CA GLY A 183 8.15 -23.05 -0.14
C GLY A 183 8.19 -21.75 -0.95
N LEU A 184 7.50 -21.65 -2.10
CA LEU A 184 7.35 -20.38 -2.80
C LEU A 184 6.28 -19.50 -2.15
N VAL A 185 6.72 -18.35 -1.60
CA VAL A 185 5.82 -17.31 -1.10
C VAL A 185 5.73 -16.19 -2.14
N THR A 186 4.60 -16.11 -2.84
CA THR A 186 4.38 -15.08 -3.88
C THR A 186 3.85 -13.76 -3.33
N ASN A 187 3.21 -13.81 -2.16
CA ASN A 187 2.72 -12.64 -1.44
C ASN A 187 3.60 -12.39 -0.21
N PRO A 188 4.48 -11.37 -0.20
CA PRO A 188 5.37 -11.08 0.92
C PRO A 188 4.62 -10.53 2.16
N TYR A 189 3.30 -10.35 2.07
CA TYR A 189 2.45 -9.91 3.18
C TYR A 189 1.67 -11.06 3.84
N ASP A 190 1.85 -12.29 3.37
CA ASP A 190 1.24 -13.47 3.96
C ASP A 190 2.07 -13.95 5.15
N LEU A 191 1.72 -13.47 6.35
CA LEU A 191 2.46 -13.76 7.57
C LEU A 191 2.44 -15.26 7.92
N GLU A 192 1.35 -15.97 7.64
CA GLU A 192 1.25 -17.41 7.91
C GLU A 192 2.27 -18.19 7.10
N SER A 193 2.37 -17.89 5.80
CA SER A 193 3.39 -18.48 4.92
C SER A 193 4.82 -18.13 5.33
N LEU A 194 5.04 -16.93 5.88
CA LEU A 194 6.36 -16.50 6.37
C LEU A 194 6.73 -17.15 7.71
N GLU A 195 5.77 -17.37 8.61
CA GLU A 195 5.96 -18.03 9.91
C GLU A 195 6.28 -19.53 9.75
N ALA A 196 5.85 -20.14 8.65
CA ALA A 196 6.18 -21.53 8.32
C ALA A 196 7.64 -21.74 7.90
N ILE A 197 8.41 -20.67 7.66
CA ILE A 197 9.82 -20.75 7.30
C ILE A 197 10.63 -21.11 8.56
N GLY A 198 11.29 -22.26 8.52
CA GLY A 198 12.13 -22.74 9.60
C GLY A 198 13.38 -21.88 9.79
N ARG A 199 13.88 -21.86 11.03
CA ARG A 199 15.10 -21.12 11.39
C ARG A 199 16.33 -21.54 10.57
N ASP A 200 16.39 -22.78 10.10
CA ASP A 200 17.52 -23.31 9.35
C ASP A 200 17.25 -23.39 7.84
N ASP A 201 16.12 -22.86 7.36
CA ASP A 201 15.76 -22.89 5.95
C ASP A 201 16.62 -21.92 5.11
N HIS A 202 16.96 -22.35 3.90
CA HIS A 202 17.65 -21.51 2.93
C HIS A 202 16.65 -20.63 2.17
N VAL A 203 16.58 -19.36 2.53
CA VAL A 203 15.64 -18.39 1.91
C VAL A 203 16.32 -17.52 0.85
N LEU A 204 15.69 -17.43 -0.33
CA LEU A 204 16.05 -16.49 -1.39
C LEU A 204 14.93 -15.46 -1.54
N VAL A 205 15.25 -14.18 -1.33
CA VAL A 205 14.32 -13.06 -1.55
C VAL A 205 14.64 -12.39 -2.88
N ILE A 206 13.66 -12.31 -3.79
CA ILE A 206 13.84 -11.73 -5.12
C ILE A 206 12.97 -10.47 -5.26
N GLY A 207 13.62 -9.32 -5.45
CA GLY A 207 12.96 -8.03 -5.73
C GLY A 207 13.78 -6.86 -5.18
N THR A 208 13.54 -5.65 -5.71
CA THR A 208 14.24 -4.41 -5.29
C THR A 208 13.28 -3.32 -4.78
N GLY A 209 11.98 -3.62 -4.68
CA GLY A 209 10.98 -2.71 -4.14
C GLY A 209 11.07 -2.54 -2.62
N ALA A 210 10.47 -1.47 -2.10
CA ALA A 210 10.42 -1.17 -0.65
C ALA A 210 9.87 -2.32 0.22
N ASP A 211 9.18 -3.28 -0.40
CA ASP A 211 8.58 -4.44 0.25
C ASP A 211 9.63 -5.53 0.60
N VAL A 212 10.76 -5.59 -0.12
CA VAL A 212 11.87 -6.51 0.18
C VAL A 212 12.69 -6.06 1.40
N GLY A 213 12.78 -4.74 1.63
CA GLY A 213 13.48 -4.17 2.79
C GLY A 213 12.77 -4.36 4.13
N GLY A 214 11.48 -4.72 4.12
CA GLY A 214 10.71 -5.14 5.29
C GLY A 214 10.98 -6.60 5.65
N CYS A 215 10.88 -7.50 4.67
CA CYS A 215 11.18 -8.94 4.83
C CYS A 215 12.59 -9.20 5.42
N HIS A 216 13.61 -8.47 4.96
CA HIS A 216 14.97 -8.63 5.49
C HIS A 216 15.14 -8.23 6.97
N ARG A 217 14.26 -7.37 7.51
CA ARG A 217 14.33 -6.92 8.91
C ARG A 217 13.54 -7.83 9.85
N ASN A 218 12.40 -8.36 9.41
CA ASN A 218 11.60 -9.31 10.19
C ASN A 218 12.31 -10.62 10.54
N ALA A 219 13.28 -11.02 9.72
CA ALA A 219 14.03 -12.24 10.00
C ALA A 219 15.25 -12.04 10.93
N ARG A 220 15.56 -10.79 11.31
CA ARG A 220 16.72 -10.49 12.18
C ARG A 220 16.60 -10.95 13.63
N PRO A 221 15.41 -11.06 14.28
CA PRO A 221 15.37 -11.59 15.63
C PRO A 221 15.67 -13.09 15.71
N GLN A 222 15.65 -13.83 14.58
CA GLN A 222 15.71 -15.28 14.56
C GLN A 222 16.95 -15.89 13.87
N TRP A 223 17.66 -15.15 13.00
CA TRP A 223 18.88 -15.66 12.34
C TRP A 223 20.18 -15.23 13.04
N PRO A 224 21.07 -16.17 13.43
CA PRO A 224 22.38 -15.83 13.93
C PRO A 224 23.25 -15.24 12.82
N SER A 225 24.01 -14.21 13.18
CA SER A 225 24.92 -13.46 12.32
C SER A 225 26.09 -14.33 11.82
N ARG A 226 25.93 -15.02 10.67
CA ARG A 226 27.07 -15.49 9.88
C ARG A 226 26.88 -15.27 8.38
N SER A 227 27.81 -14.48 7.83
CA SER A 227 28.07 -14.23 6.40
C SER A 227 26.83 -14.05 5.50
N HIS A 228 26.13 -12.93 5.67
CA HIS A 228 25.29 -12.37 4.61
C HIS A 228 26.17 -11.52 3.70
N HIS A 229 26.41 -11.98 2.47
CA HIS A 229 26.91 -11.10 1.42
C HIS A 229 25.72 -10.34 0.84
N SER A 230 25.43 -9.18 1.42
CA SER A 230 24.60 -8.17 0.77
C SER A 230 25.50 -7.35 -0.16
N THR A 231 25.44 -7.63 -1.45
CA THR A 231 26.08 -6.80 -2.48
C THR A 231 25.02 -5.90 -3.08
N PHE A 232 25.11 -4.60 -2.81
CA PHE A 232 24.37 -3.58 -3.56
C PHE A 232 25.12 -3.33 -4.87
N ALA A 233 24.60 -3.83 -5.99
CA ALA A 233 24.94 -3.36 -7.34
C ALA A 233 23.81 -3.74 -8.33
N PRO A 234 23.46 -2.86 -9.28
CA PRO A 234 22.49 -3.16 -10.32
C PRO A 234 23.16 -4.07 -11.37
N TRP A 235 22.41 -5.05 -11.88
CA TRP A 235 22.76 -6.07 -12.88
C TRP A 235 23.43 -7.36 -12.34
N LEU A 236 22.93 -8.49 -12.87
CA LEU A 236 23.12 -9.89 -12.49
C LEU A 236 24.47 -10.29 -11.86
N SER A 237 24.42 -11.15 -10.83
CA SER A 237 25.22 -12.39 -10.85
C SER A 237 24.67 -13.49 -9.94
N VAL A 238 24.56 -14.68 -10.52
CA VAL A 238 24.28 -15.98 -9.89
C VAL A 238 25.62 -16.56 -9.41
N ALA A 239 25.64 -17.23 -8.25
CA ALA A 239 26.64 -18.27 -7.97
C ALA A 239 26.10 -19.34 -7.01
N ARG A 240 25.81 -20.53 -7.56
CA ARG A 240 25.92 -21.81 -6.85
C ARG A 240 27.41 -22.20 -6.80
N SER A 241 27.87 -22.80 -5.70
CA SER A 241 29.08 -23.62 -5.70
C SER A 241 28.71 -25.06 -5.37
N TYR A 242 28.83 -25.93 -6.37
CA TYR A 242 29.14 -27.34 -6.21
C TYR A 242 30.60 -27.52 -6.67
N GLY A 243 31.41 -28.24 -5.90
CA GLY A 243 32.86 -28.35 -6.10
C GLY A 243 33.27 -29.11 -7.36
N TYR A 244 34.35 -28.65 -8.01
CA TYR A 244 35.60 -29.36 -8.36
C TYR A 244 36.40 -28.48 -9.38
N PRO A 245 37.75 -28.60 -9.47
CA PRO A 245 38.63 -27.54 -9.96
C PRO A 245 39.08 -27.73 -11.42
N PHE A 246 39.32 -26.65 -12.18
CA PHE A 246 40.53 -26.48 -13.04
C PHE A 246 40.66 -25.08 -13.69
N ARG A 247 41.82 -24.47 -13.43
CA ARG A 247 42.70 -23.57 -14.23
C ARG A 247 42.17 -22.60 -15.32
N SER A 248 42.54 -21.33 -15.09
CA SER A 248 43.14 -20.31 -16.00
C SER A 248 42.44 -19.84 -17.28
N ALA A 249 42.16 -18.52 -17.37
CA ALA A 249 42.67 -17.55 -18.38
C ALA A 249 41.72 -16.32 -18.51
N ARG A 250 42.14 -15.15 -17.99
CA ARG A 250 42.45 -13.87 -18.69
C ARG A 250 41.38 -13.23 -19.62
N ARG A 251 41.03 -11.98 -19.23
CA ARG A 251 40.75 -10.74 -20.01
C ARG A 251 39.57 -10.67 -20.99
N LEU A 252 38.73 -9.63 -20.80
CA LEU A 252 38.37 -8.54 -21.76
C LEU A 252 37.14 -7.77 -21.18
N HIS A 253 37.30 -6.53 -20.73
CA HIS A 253 37.12 -5.23 -21.40
C HIS A 253 35.67 -4.64 -21.36
N ARG A 254 35.62 -3.37 -20.92
CA ARG A 254 34.48 -2.43 -20.85
C ARG A 254 33.82 -2.14 -22.21
N LEU A 255 32.53 -1.77 -22.19
CA LEU A 255 31.84 -0.64 -22.87
C LEU A 255 30.32 -0.76 -22.54
N ALA A 256 29.69 0.14 -21.76
CA ALA A 256 29.18 1.50 -22.06
C ALA A 256 27.81 1.53 -22.80
N PHE A 257 26.79 2.05 -22.07
CA PHE A 257 25.59 2.80 -22.48
C PHE A 257 24.68 2.32 -23.64
N SER A 258 23.48 1.83 -23.30
CA SER A 258 22.16 2.49 -23.55
C SER A 258 21.09 1.84 -22.69
#